data_AF-Q4SYL7-F1
#
_entry.id   AF-Q4SYL7-F1
#
_cell.length_a   1.000
_cell.length_b   1.000
_cell.length_c   1.000
_cell.angle_alpha   90.00
_cell.angle_beta   90.00
_cell.angle_gamma   90.00
#
_symmetry.space_group_name_H-M   'P 1'
#
loop_
_entity.id
_entity.type
_entity.pdbx_description
1 polymer ?
#
loop_
_entity_poly.entity_id
_entity_poly.type
_entity_poly.pdbx_seq_one_letter_code
_entity_poly.pdbx_strand_id
1 'polypeptide(L)'
;NGKRGQQGWETKYVVLDGTKVSIYDSEPREDYIKPEEEFELCLPDGEVTVHGAVGASELINTAKSDIPYVLKLESHPHTSCWPGQSLYFMAPSFPDKQRWVAVLESVVGSHRGSREKVDGDAV
;
A
#
# COMPACT_ATOMS: atom_id res chain seq x y z
N ASN A 1 -5.83 4.96 23.43
CA ASN A 1 -5.14 3.71 23.76
C ASN A 1 -4.87 2.96 22.46
N GLY A 2 -3.64 2.48 22.22
CA GLY A 2 -3.18 1.78 21.00
C GLY A 2 -2.82 2.76 19.87
N LYS A 3 -1.64 2.79 19.23
CA LYS A 3 -0.66 1.75 18.90
C LYS A 3 0.78 2.23 19.17
N ARG A 4 1.10 2.67 20.40
CA ARG A 4 2.50 2.84 20.82
C ARG A 4 3.02 1.49 21.32
N GLY A 5 3.53 0.62 20.45
CA GLY A 5 4.23 -0.58 20.97
C GLY A 5 4.44 -1.80 20.07
N GLN A 6 3.95 -1.89 18.84
CA GLN A 6 4.39 -2.97 17.95
C GLN A 6 5.73 -2.57 17.32
N GLN A 7 6.80 -2.79 18.07
CA GLN A 7 8.16 -2.68 17.56
C GLN A 7 8.50 -3.98 16.82
N GLY A 8 8.17 -4.06 15.54
CA GLY A 8 8.50 -5.22 14.71
C GLY A 8 7.52 -5.47 13.58
N TRP A 9 7.83 -6.47 12.77
CA TRP A 9 6.99 -6.94 11.68
C TRP A 9 5.94 -7.92 12.20
N GLU A 10 4.72 -7.76 11.74
CA GLU A 10 3.62 -8.67 12.03
C GLU A 10 3.24 -9.44 10.78
N THR A 11 2.90 -10.72 10.94
CA THR A 11 2.35 -11.51 9.85
C THR A 11 0.86 -11.20 9.74
N LYS A 12 0.43 -10.73 8.58
CA LYS A 12 -0.96 -10.37 8.27
C LYS A 12 -1.34 -10.96 6.92
N TYR A 13 -2.64 -11.18 6.72
CA TYR A 13 -3.19 -11.56 5.43
C TYR A 13 -3.62 -10.31 4.68
N VAL A 14 -3.08 -10.11 3.47
CA VAL A 14 -3.32 -8.90 2.68
C VAL A 14 -4.04 -9.27 1.39
N VAL A 15 -5.15 -8.58 1.13
CA VAL A 15 -5.95 -8.74 -0.08
C VAL A 15 -5.91 -7.44 -0.86
N LEU A 16 -5.76 -7.55 -2.18
CA LEU A 16 -6.00 -6.46 -3.11
C LEU A 16 -7.27 -6.81 -3.90
N ASP A 17 -8.33 -6.02 -3.71
CA ASP A 17 -9.61 -6.14 -4.42
C ASP A 17 -9.92 -4.82 -5.13
N GLY A 18 -9.94 -4.85 -6.46
CA GLY A 18 -10.06 -3.65 -7.29
C GLY A 18 -8.94 -2.64 -7.00
N THR A 19 -9.31 -1.51 -6.37
CA THR A 19 -8.39 -0.43 -5.98
C THR A 19 -8.08 -0.40 -4.49
N LYS A 20 -8.62 -1.35 -3.71
CA LYS A 20 -8.50 -1.35 -2.26
C LYS A 20 -7.57 -2.46 -1.77
N VAL A 21 -6.66 -2.09 -0.87
CA VAL A 21 -5.86 -3.04 -0.08
C VAL A 21 -6.51 -3.21 1.29
N SER A 22 -6.78 -4.45 1.67
CA SER A 22 -7.38 -4.83 2.95
C SER A 22 -6.45 -5.74 3.73
N ILE A 23 -6.20 -5.42 4.99
CA ILE A 23 -5.29 -6.13 5.88
C ILE A 23 -6.11 -6.83 6.97
N TYR A 24 -5.88 -8.13 7.13
CA TYR A 24 -6.55 -8.99 8.08
C TYR A 24 -5.53 -9.68 8.99
N ASP A 25 -5.94 -10.03 10.20
CA ASP A 25 -5.09 -10.82 11.11
C ASP A 25 -4.83 -12.23 10.58
N SER A 26 -5.80 -12.81 9.89
CA SER A 26 -5.72 -14.14 9.26
C SER A 26 -6.55 -14.19 7.98
N GLU A 27 -6.40 -15.28 7.23
CA GLU A 27 -7.17 -15.52 6.00
C GLU A 27 -8.69 -15.40 6.28
N PRO A 28 -9.42 -14.55 5.55
CA PRO A 28 -10.85 -14.36 5.77
C PRO A 28 -11.62 -15.62 5.31
N ARG A 29 -12.16 -16.38 6.28
CA ARG A 29 -12.92 -17.63 6.04
C ARG A 29 -14.43 -17.45 5.96
N GLU A 30 -14.95 -16.30 6.39
CA GLU A 30 -16.37 -16.00 6.48
C GLU A 30 -16.65 -14.63 5.86
N ASP A 31 -17.83 -14.46 5.26
CA ASP A 31 -18.27 -13.22 4.59
C ASP A 31 -18.32 -11.98 5.52
N TYR A 32 -18.08 -12.16 6.83
CA TYR A 32 -18.23 -11.11 7.86
C TYR A 32 -16.92 -10.71 8.54
N ILE A 33 -15.76 -11.22 8.10
CA ILE A 33 -14.49 -10.79 8.69
C ILE A 33 -14.17 -9.38 8.19
N LYS A 34 -14.17 -8.43 9.11
CA LYS A 34 -13.83 -7.03 8.84
C LYS A 34 -12.30 -6.87 8.76
N PRO A 35 -11.76 -6.13 7.78
CA PRO A 35 -10.33 -5.80 7.76
C PRO A 35 -9.94 -4.99 8.99
N GLU A 36 -8.75 -5.24 9.51
CA GLU A 36 -8.12 -4.44 10.57
C GLU A 36 -7.75 -3.05 10.04
N GLU A 37 -7.32 -3.00 8.78
CA GLU A 37 -6.89 -1.78 8.11
C GLU A 37 -7.21 -1.86 6.61
N GLU A 38 -7.61 -0.72 6.04
CA GLU A 38 -7.91 -0.58 4.62
C GLU A 38 -7.11 0.60 4.05
N PHE A 39 -6.65 0.47 2.81
CA PHE A 39 -5.92 1.50 2.09
C PHE A 39 -6.42 1.61 0.65
N GLU A 40 -6.82 2.80 0.25
CA GLU A 40 -7.32 3.08 -1.10
C GLU A 40 -6.16 3.46 -2.01
N LEU A 41 -5.94 2.71 -3.09
CA LEU A 41 -4.88 2.96 -4.07
C LEU A 41 -5.25 4.08 -5.04
N CYS A 42 -6.54 4.40 -5.16
CA CYS A 42 -7.07 5.35 -6.12
C CYS A 42 -7.85 6.45 -5.39
N LEU A 43 -7.12 7.48 -4.95
CA LEU A 43 -7.71 8.61 -4.25
C LEU A 43 -8.36 9.59 -5.25
N PRO A 44 -9.60 10.03 -5.02
CA PRO A 44 -10.22 11.08 -5.83
C PRO A 44 -9.37 12.36 -5.86
N ASP A 45 -8.92 12.81 -4.69
CA ASP A 45 -8.22 14.08 -4.48
C ASP A 45 -6.80 13.87 -3.93
N GLY A 46 -6.07 12.93 -4.51
CA GLY A 46 -4.69 12.68 -4.15
C GLY A 46 -4.02 11.74 -5.12
N GLU A 47 -2.78 11.39 -4.80
CA GLU A 47 -2.05 10.36 -5.50
C GLU A 47 -1.51 9.31 -4.55
N VAL A 48 -1.34 8.10 -5.08
CA VAL A 48 -0.65 7.01 -4.40
C VAL A 48 0.60 6.68 -5.21
N THR A 49 1.69 6.42 -4.50
CA THR A 49 2.97 6.00 -5.08
C THR A 49 3.35 4.65 -4.50
N VAL A 50 3.79 3.73 -5.37
CA VAL A 50 4.32 2.43 -5.00
C VAL A 50 5.83 2.52 -5.03
N HIS A 51 6.49 2.23 -3.92
CA HIS A 51 7.94 2.20 -3.81
C HIS A 51 8.40 0.75 -3.70
N GLY A 52 8.94 0.22 -4.79
CA GLY A 52 9.57 -1.10 -4.82
C GLY A 52 10.93 -1.18 -4.10
N ALA A 53 11.48 -0.06 -3.64
CA ALA A 53 12.71 -0.01 -2.85
C ALA A 53 12.55 1.00 -1.73
N VAL A 54 12.94 0.60 -0.51
CA VAL A 54 12.87 1.41 0.70
C VAL A 54 14.27 1.57 1.28
N GLY A 55 14.60 2.77 1.75
CA GLY A 55 15.91 3.05 2.34
C GLY A 55 16.04 2.44 3.73
N ALA A 56 17.21 1.91 4.08
CA ALA A 56 17.46 1.36 5.42
C ALA A 56 17.29 2.41 6.54
N SER A 57 17.49 3.69 6.24
CA SER A 57 17.27 4.80 7.18
C SER A 57 15.80 5.05 7.51
N GLU A 58 14.88 4.62 6.64
CA GLU A 58 13.43 4.75 6.85
C GLU A 58 12.91 3.66 7.81
N LEU A 59 13.61 2.53 7.89
CA LEU A 59 13.21 1.35 8.65
C LEU A 59 14.24 0.98 9.73
N ILE A 60 14.42 1.86 10.70
CA ILE A 60 15.45 1.75 11.76
C ILE A 60 15.36 0.46 12.60
N ASN A 61 14.19 -0.17 12.66
CA ASN A 61 13.93 -1.40 13.42
C ASN A 61 13.84 -2.66 12.54
N THR A 62 14.32 -2.59 11.29
CA THR A 62 14.32 -3.72 10.34
C THR A 62 15.74 -4.21 10.10
N ALA A 63 15.94 -5.53 10.06
CA ALA A 63 17.26 -6.07 9.75
C ALA A 63 17.67 -5.70 8.32
N LYS A 64 18.95 -5.39 8.13
CA LYS A 64 19.49 -5.00 6.82
C LYS A 64 19.28 -6.07 5.74
N SER A 65 19.28 -7.34 6.15
CA SER A 65 18.98 -8.49 5.29
C SER A 65 17.56 -8.47 4.73
N ASP A 66 16.63 -7.81 5.41
CA ASP A 66 15.21 -7.90 5.12
C ASP A 66 14.71 -6.72 4.27
N ILE A 67 15.46 -5.61 4.27
CA ILE A 67 15.20 -4.41 3.45
C ILE A 67 14.91 -4.73 1.97
N PRO A 68 15.62 -5.66 1.30
CA PRO A 68 15.33 -6.03 -0.09
C PRO A 68 13.93 -6.60 -0.32
N TYR A 69 13.25 -7.10 0.72
CA TYR A 69 11.90 -7.68 0.65
C TYR A 69 10.79 -6.69 1.02
N VAL A 70 11.15 -5.47 1.42
CA VAL A 70 10.17 -4.45 1.81
C VAL A 70 9.75 -3.61 0.59
N LEU A 71 8.46 -3.31 0.53
CA LEU A 71 7.85 -2.32 -0.36
C LEU A 71 7.02 -1.33 0.46
N LYS A 72 6.80 -0.13 -0.07
CA LYS A 72 6.02 0.92 0.58
C LYS A 72 4.90 1.42 -0.33
N LEU A 73 3.72 1.64 0.24
CA LEU A 73 2.65 2.44 -0.35
C LEU A 73 2.61 3.79 0.36
N GLU A 74 2.58 4.87 -0.42
CA GLU A 74 2.52 6.23 0.13
C GLU A 74 1.39 7.02 -0.53
N SER A 75 0.47 7.53 0.28
CA SER A 75 -0.56 8.46 -0.18
C SER A 75 -0.16 9.91 0.03
N HIS A 76 -0.40 10.72 -0.97
CA HIS A 76 -0.17 12.16 -0.98
C HIS A 76 -1.49 12.88 -1.29
N PRO A 77 -2.21 13.36 -0.27
CA PRO A 77 -3.43 14.14 -0.48
C PRO A 77 -3.10 15.47 -1.17
N HIS A 78 -3.90 15.86 -2.17
CA HIS A 78 -3.73 17.16 -2.84
C HIS A 78 -4.24 18.34 -1.99
N THR A 79 -5.12 18.06 -1.03
CA THR A 79 -5.63 19.05 -0.08
C THR A 79 -4.84 18.98 1.23
N SER A 80 -4.36 20.12 1.73
CA SER A 80 -3.46 20.25 2.89
C SER A 80 -4.05 19.79 4.24
N CYS A 81 -5.28 19.30 4.27
CA CYS A 81 -6.02 18.94 5.49
C CYS A 81 -5.83 17.48 5.95
N TRP A 82 -5.16 16.64 5.17
CA TRP A 82 -4.88 15.25 5.54
C TRP A 82 -3.38 14.94 5.46
N PRO A 83 -2.77 14.38 6.52
CA PRO A 83 -1.40 13.90 6.43
C PRO A 83 -1.35 12.71 5.46
N GLY A 84 -0.29 12.63 4.65
CA GLY A 84 -0.02 11.45 3.86
C GLY A 84 0.14 10.20 4.74
N GLN A 85 -0.31 9.06 4.23
CA GLN A 85 -0.21 7.78 4.93
C GLN A 85 0.85 6.90 4.24
N SER A 86 1.72 6.29 5.03
CA SER A 86 2.69 5.30 4.55
C SER A 86 2.39 3.92 5.13
N LEU A 87 2.32 2.91 4.26
CA LEU A 87 2.24 1.50 4.65
C LEU A 87 3.44 0.75 4.12
N TYR A 88 4.01 -0.12 4.94
CA TYR A 88 5.16 -0.95 4.58
C TYR A 88 4.76 -2.42 4.64
N PHE A 89 5.10 -3.16 3.59
CA PHE A 89 4.91 -4.62 3.55
C PHE A 89 6.25 -5.30 3.38
N MET A 90 6.52 -6.30 4.22
CA MET A 90 7.61 -7.23 4.02
C MET A 90 7.07 -8.49 3.34
N ALA A 91 7.52 -8.76 2.11
CA ALA A 91 7.15 -9.98 1.42
C ALA A 91 7.96 -11.19 1.95
N PRO A 92 7.41 -12.41 1.90
CA PRO A 92 8.12 -13.62 2.34
C PRO A 92 9.27 -14.00 1.38
N SER A 93 9.28 -13.45 0.17
CA SER A 93 10.32 -13.68 -0.83
C SER A 93 10.44 -12.51 -1.81
N PHE A 94 11.57 -12.41 -2.51
CA PHE A 94 11.77 -11.38 -3.53
C PHE A 94 10.81 -11.55 -4.73
N PRO A 95 10.55 -12.77 -5.25
CA PRO A 95 9.51 -12.96 -6.27
C PRO A 95 8.12 -12.48 -5.83
N ASP A 96 7.73 -12.73 -4.58
CA ASP A 96 6.43 -12.27 -4.08
C ASP A 96 6.39 -10.74 -3.98
N LYS A 97 7.47 -10.12 -3.50
CA LYS A 97 7.62 -8.65 -3.56
C LYS A 97 7.43 -8.12 -4.97
N GLN A 98 8.11 -8.70 -5.96
CA GLN A 98 8.02 -8.24 -7.35
C GLN A 98 6.60 -8.37 -7.91
N ARG A 99 5.89 -9.46 -7.61
CA ARG A 99 4.48 -9.62 -7.99
C ARG A 99 3.59 -8.55 -7.37
N TRP A 100 3.77 -8.29 -6.07
CA TRP A 100 3.01 -7.25 -5.35
C TRP A 100 3.28 -5.86 -5.91
N VAL A 101 4.55 -5.49 -6.12
CA VAL A 101 4.91 -4.19 -6.73
C VAL A 101 4.26 -4.04 -8.10
N ALA A 102 4.39 -5.04 -8.97
CA ALA A 102 3.84 -4.99 -10.32
C ALA A 102 2.32 -4.83 -10.36
N VAL A 103 1.57 -5.57 -9.52
CA VAL A 103 0.11 -5.46 -9.50
C VAL A 103 -0.34 -4.13 -8.91
N LEU A 104 0.30 -3.64 -7.84
CA LEU A 104 -0.02 -2.36 -7.21
C LEU A 104 0.27 -1.20 -8.17
N GLU A 105 1.41 -1.21 -8.84
CA GLU A 105 1.77 -0.22 -9.86
C GLU A 105 0.78 -0.24 -11.04
N SER A 106 0.35 -1.42 -11.48
CA SER A 106 -0.63 -1.57 -12.55
C SER A 106 -1.98 -0.96 -12.19
N VAL A 107 -2.47 -1.17 -10.96
CA VAL A 107 -3.73 -0.59 -10.48
C VAL A 107 -3.63 0.93 -10.39
N VAL A 108 -2.57 1.45 -9.75
CA VAL A 108 -2.34 2.90 -9.62
C VAL A 108 -2.17 3.57 -10.99
N GLY A 109 -1.40 2.95 -11.90
CA GLY A 109 -1.17 3.48 -13.25
C GLY A 109 -2.43 3.47 -14.12
N SER A 110 -3.26 2.44 -14.01
CA SER A 110 -4.53 2.35 -14.76
C SER A 110 -5.50 3.47 -14.36
N HIS A 111 -5.54 3.83 -13.07
CA HIS A 111 -6.39 4.93 -12.60
C HIS A 111 -5.93 6.30 -13.11
N ARG A 112 -4.62 6.56 -13.12
CA ARG A 112 -4.05 7.80 -13.70
C ARG A 112 -4.43 7.95 -15.18
N GLY A 113 -4.23 6.90 -15.98
CA GLY A 113 -4.56 6.91 -17.41
C GLY A 113 -6.07 7.04 -17.71
N SER A 114 -6.96 6.72 -16.76
CA SER A 114 -8.40 6.96 -16.89
C SER A 114 -8.78 8.43 -16.62
N ARG A 115 -8.09 9.11 -15.71
CA ARG A 115 -8.29 10.55 -15.41
C ARG A 115 -7.78 11.45 -16.54
N GLU A 116 -6.69 11.08 -17.20
CA GLU A 116 -6.16 11.85 -18.34
C GLU A 116 -7.08 11.82 -19.57
N LYS A 117 -7.90 10.77 -19.73
CA LYS A 117 -8.82 10.64 -20.87
C LYS A 117 -10.11 11.42 -20.73
N VAL A 118 -10.54 11.77 -19.52
CA VAL A 118 -11.79 12.52 -19.30
C VAL A 118 -11.61 14.04 -19.40
N ASP A 119 -10.38 14.55 -19.32
CA ASP A 119 -10.08 15.98 -19.45
C ASP A 119 -9.83 16.42 -20.91
N GLY A 120 -9.65 15.45 -21.83
CA GLY A 120 -9.36 15.71 -23.24
C GLY A 120 -10.58 15.96 -24.15
N ASP A 121 -11.80 15.87 -23.63
CA ASP A 121 -13.06 15.99 -24.40
C ASP A 121 -13.84 17.28 -24.04
N ALA A 122 -13.13 18.30 -23.56
CA ALA A 122 -13.67 19.66 -23.38
C ALA A 122 -12.90 20.65 -24.27
N VAL A 123 -13.21 20.68 -25.56
CA VAL A 123 -12.81 21.75 -26.50
C VAL A 123 -14.00 22.22 -27.33
#